data_AF-A0AAN6F3Q2-F1
#
_entry.id   AF-A0AAN6F3Q2-F1
#
_cell.length_a   1.000
_cell.length_b   1.000
_cell.length_c   1.000
_cell.angle_alpha   90.00
_cell.angle_beta   90.00
_cell.angle_gamma   90.00
#
_symmetry.space_group_name_H-M   'P 1'
#
loop_
_entity.id
_entity.type
_entity.pdbx_description
1 polymer ?
#
loop_
_entity_poly.entity_id
_entity_poly.type
_entity_poly.pdbx_seq_one_letter_code
_entity_poly.pdbx_strand_id
1 'polypeptide(L)'
;MRAESTNSKWANVDKDFTSSIWDEGLQASQVFIIPTITTGQGTRELLEIVEKGSTDLTTLLQTWAQIAGAANEAETRYNFSWVTHFTKVVAEHAERGTLTTEDEFEGARREALLPFTVQAANCLQICRLAEGVLAGLATLHKIASGLLAEQETQKEELVKTEEGVKRLTVCIKCVDAVWADITRTWRACEALKGHVQREGLVAVVPREAEEVAEAEEVEG
;
A
#
# COMPACT_ATOMS: atom_id res chain seq x y z
N MET A 1 15.39 -20.09 -37.90
CA MET A 1 14.08 -20.63 -37.49
C MET A 1 13.36 -19.52 -36.75
N ARG A 2 12.18 -19.10 -37.23
CA ARG A 2 11.35 -18.11 -36.52
C ARG A 2 10.78 -18.80 -35.28
N ALA A 3 10.89 -18.15 -34.12
CA ALA A 3 10.21 -18.59 -32.92
C ALA A 3 8.70 -18.65 -33.21
N GLU A 4 8.12 -19.84 -33.15
CA GLU A 4 6.67 -19.96 -33.06
C GLU A 4 6.29 -19.39 -31.70
N SER A 5 5.78 -18.16 -31.70
CA SER A 5 5.13 -17.58 -30.55
C SER A 5 3.91 -18.43 -30.25
N THR A 6 4.03 -19.35 -29.31
CA THR A 6 2.91 -19.81 -28.51
C THR A 6 2.25 -18.56 -27.95
N ASN A 7 1.22 -18.06 -28.65
CA ASN A 7 0.44 -16.92 -28.20
C ASN A 7 -0.22 -17.33 -26.88
N SER A 8 0.45 -17.01 -25.77
CA SER A 8 -0.13 -17.08 -24.44
C SER A 8 -1.47 -16.36 -24.50
N LYS A 9 -2.54 -16.98 -23.97
CA LYS A 9 -3.86 -16.33 -23.88
C LYS A 9 -3.81 -14.96 -23.19
N TRP A 10 -2.72 -14.69 -22.47
CA TRP A 10 -2.46 -13.46 -21.72
C TRP A 10 -1.53 -12.47 -22.45
N ALA A 11 -1.12 -12.73 -23.69
CA ALA A 11 -0.13 -11.90 -24.39
C ALA A 11 -0.58 -10.44 -24.58
N ASN A 12 -1.89 -10.21 -24.72
CA ASN A 12 -2.46 -8.88 -24.96
C ASN A 12 -3.22 -8.31 -23.76
N VAL A 13 -3.19 -8.97 -22.61
CA VAL A 13 -3.91 -8.53 -21.40
C VAL A 13 -2.95 -7.75 -20.51
N ASP A 14 -3.44 -6.73 -19.81
CA ASP A 14 -2.65 -6.03 -18.81
C ASP A 14 -2.26 -6.98 -17.67
N LYS A 15 -0.95 -7.20 -17.51
CA LYS A 15 -0.37 -8.15 -16.55
C LYS A 15 0.16 -7.49 -15.28
N ASP A 16 -0.07 -6.19 -15.10
CA ASP A 16 0.33 -5.47 -13.88
C ASP A 16 -0.16 -6.22 -12.62
N PHE A 17 0.59 -6.17 -11.51
CA PHE A 17 0.21 -6.86 -10.27
C PHE A 17 -1.12 -6.35 -9.67
N THR A 18 -1.55 -5.17 -10.09
CA THR A 18 -2.83 -4.55 -9.75
C THR A 18 -3.99 -4.99 -10.66
N SER A 19 -3.71 -5.74 -11.73
CA SER A 19 -4.70 -6.17 -12.71
C SER A 19 -5.67 -7.22 -12.17
N SER A 20 -6.92 -7.17 -12.62
CA SER A 20 -7.97 -8.12 -12.25
C SER A 20 -7.70 -9.56 -12.69
N ILE A 21 -6.75 -9.79 -13.61
CA ILE A 21 -6.40 -11.16 -14.04
C ILE A 21 -5.97 -12.06 -12.88
N TRP A 22 -5.45 -11.46 -11.80
CA TRP A 22 -4.99 -12.21 -10.63
C TRP A 22 -6.12 -12.65 -9.70
N ASP A 23 -7.34 -12.15 -9.91
CA ASP A 23 -8.54 -12.53 -9.14
C ASP A 23 -8.97 -13.97 -9.43
N GLU A 24 -8.58 -14.52 -10.58
CA GLU A 24 -8.79 -15.92 -10.95
C GLU A 24 -7.78 -16.89 -10.27
N GLY A 25 -6.90 -16.39 -9.40
CA GLY A 25 -5.90 -17.22 -8.71
C GLY A 25 -4.78 -17.71 -9.62
N LEU A 26 -4.49 -16.98 -10.70
CA LEU A 26 -3.44 -17.33 -11.65
C LEU A 26 -2.05 -17.26 -11.01
N GLN A 27 -1.21 -18.22 -11.37
CA GLN A 27 0.20 -18.26 -10.99
C GLN A 27 1.03 -17.37 -11.92
N ALA A 28 1.88 -16.52 -11.35
CA ALA A 28 2.78 -15.65 -12.12
C ALA A 28 3.71 -16.46 -13.03
N SER A 29 4.17 -17.63 -12.58
CA SER A 29 5.02 -18.51 -13.38
C SER A 29 4.36 -18.98 -14.68
N GLN A 30 3.05 -19.23 -14.67
CA GLN A 30 2.30 -19.63 -15.87
C GLN A 30 2.17 -18.51 -16.89
N VAL A 31 2.18 -17.26 -16.41
CA VAL A 31 2.02 -16.06 -17.25
C VAL A 31 3.37 -15.59 -17.79
N PHE A 32 4.40 -15.55 -16.93
CA PHE A 32 5.67 -14.89 -17.20
C PHE A 32 6.85 -15.84 -17.42
N ILE A 33 6.89 -16.98 -16.73
CA ILE A 33 8.10 -17.83 -16.74
C ILE A 33 7.98 -18.94 -17.78
N ILE A 34 6.98 -19.81 -17.62
CA ILE A 34 6.82 -21.04 -18.40
C ILE A 34 6.75 -20.77 -19.92
N PRO A 35 6.00 -19.77 -20.41
CA PRO A 35 5.89 -19.54 -21.85
C PRO A 35 7.22 -19.15 -22.52
N THR A 36 8.14 -18.56 -21.76
CA THR A 36 9.39 -17.98 -22.26
C THR A 36 10.60 -18.52 -21.51
N ILE A 37 10.50 -19.75 -21.02
CA ILE A 37 11.44 -20.29 -20.03
C ILE A 37 12.88 -20.37 -20.56
N THR A 38 13.04 -20.57 -21.86
CA THR A 38 14.33 -20.65 -22.55
C THR A 38 14.85 -19.30 -23.05
N THR A 39 14.00 -18.27 -23.12
CA THR A 39 14.36 -16.93 -23.64
C THR A 39 14.46 -15.86 -22.54
N GLY A 40 13.83 -16.10 -21.38
CA GLY A 40 13.74 -15.18 -20.26
C GLY A 40 12.86 -13.96 -20.51
N GLN A 41 12.15 -13.88 -21.65
CA GLN A 41 11.41 -12.67 -22.04
C GLN A 41 10.35 -12.28 -21.01
N GLY A 42 9.48 -13.20 -20.60
CA GLY A 42 8.46 -12.91 -19.61
C GLY A 42 9.03 -12.71 -18.19
N THR A 43 10.20 -13.27 -17.87
CA THR A 43 10.91 -12.94 -16.62
C THR A 43 11.37 -11.47 -16.61
N ARG A 44 11.79 -10.91 -17.76
CA ARG A 44 12.09 -9.48 -17.88
C ARG A 44 10.83 -8.63 -17.74
N GLU A 45 9.73 -9.01 -18.39
CA GLU A 45 8.42 -8.35 -18.21
C GLU A 45 7.99 -8.33 -16.73
N LEU A 46 8.19 -9.44 -16.02
CA LEU A 46 7.90 -9.53 -14.58
C LEU A 46 8.76 -8.54 -13.77
N LEU A 47 10.05 -8.42 -14.09
CA LEU A 47 10.94 -7.46 -13.42
C LEU A 47 10.51 -6.01 -13.68
N GLU A 48 10.14 -5.67 -14.91
CA GLU A 48 9.63 -4.33 -15.25
C GLU A 48 8.36 -3.99 -14.45
N ILE A 49 7.42 -4.94 -14.32
CA ILE A 49 6.21 -4.77 -13.49
C ILE A 49 6.58 -4.54 -12.03
N VAL A 50 7.57 -5.28 -11.52
CA VAL A 50 8.02 -5.15 -10.14
C VAL A 50 8.69 -3.80 -9.86
N GLU A 51 9.52 -3.32 -10.78
CA GLU A 51 10.18 -2.02 -10.67
C GLU A 51 9.18 -0.86 -10.72
N LYS A 52 8.28 -0.90 -11.71
CA LYS A 52 7.18 0.08 -11.84
C LYS A 52 6.32 0.07 -10.58
N GLY A 53 5.86 -1.10 -10.15
CA GLY A 53 5.04 -1.26 -8.96
C GLY A 53 5.71 -0.74 -7.70
N SER A 54 7.03 -0.95 -7.56
CA SER A 54 7.79 -0.43 -6.41
C SER A 54 7.82 1.10 -6.39
N THR A 55 7.93 1.74 -7.56
CA THR A 55 7.90 3.20 -7.68
C THR A 55 6.51 3.74 -7.34
N ASP A 56 5.45 3.17 -7.92
CA ASP A 56 4.07 3.60 -7.71
C ASP A 56 3.64 3.46 -6.24
N LEU A 57 3.99 2.35 -5.58
CA LEU A 57 3.70 2.12 -4.17
C LEU A 57 4.46 3.07 -3.23
N THR A 58 5.67 3.48 -3.60
CA THR A 58 6.45 4.44 -2.80
C THR A 58 5.74 5.80 -2.76
N THR A 59 5.19 6.26 -3.89
CA THR A 59 4.38 7.48 -3.93
C THR A 59 3.12 7.33 -3.10
N LEU A 60 2.43 6.19 -3.17
CA LEU A 60 1.25 5.91 -2.37
C LEU A 60 1.55 5.97 -0.87
N LEU A 61 2.66 5.36 -0.42
CA LEU A 61 3.10 5.41 0.98
C LEU A 61 3.31 6.84 1.49
N GLN A 62 3.95 7.69 0.69
CA GLN A 62 4.17 9.08 1.06
C GLN A 62 2.85 9.82 1.26
N THR A 63 1.88 9.64 0.36
CA THR A 63 0.55 10.26 0.49
C THR A 63 -0.17 9.80 1.77
N TRP A 64 -0.21 8.50 2.05
CA TRP A 64 -0.91 7.99 3.23
C TRP A 64 -0.21 8.33 4.54
N ALA A 65 1.12 8.39 4.54
CA ALA A 65 1.89 8.87 5.69
C ALA A 65 1.60 10.35 5.99
N GLN A 66 1.49 11.21 4.97
CA GLN A 66 1.10 12.61 5.13
C GLN A 66 -0.32 12.73 5.72
N ILE A 67 -1.29 11.96 5.23
CA ILE A 67 -2.67 11.96 5.75
C ILE A 67 -2.68 11.50 7.21
N ALA A 68 -1.92 10.45 7.57
CA ALA A 68 -1.79 9.99 8.95
C ALA A 68 -1.19 11.08 9.86
N GLY A 69 -0.14 11.77 9.39
CA GLY A 69 0.48 12.90 10.10
C GLY A 69 -0.51 14.04 10.35
N ALA A 70 -1.24 14.45 9.31
CA ALA A 70 -2.26 15.50 9.41
C ALA A 70 -3.38 15.13 10.41
N ALA A 71 -3.82 13.87 10.46
CA ALA A 71 -4.80 13.41 11.42
C ALA A 71 -4.28 13.49 12.86
N ASN A 72 -3.02 13.10 13.11
CA ASN A 72 -2.38 13.22 14.43
C ASN A 72 -2.22 14.69 14.87
N GLU A 73 -1.86 15.57 13.93
CA GLU A 73 -1.77 17.01 14.20
C GLU A 73 -3.15 17.63 14.49
N ALA A 74 -4.19 17.21 13.77
CA ALA A 74 -5.56 17.64 14.04
C ALA A 74 -6.05 17.17 15.40
N GLU A 75 -5.77 15.92 15.78
CA GLU A 75 -6.03 15.40 17.13
C GLU A 75 -5.30 16.24 18.21
N THR A 76 -4.02 16.55 17.97
CA THR A 76 -3.22 17.35 18.91
C THR A 76 -3.82 18.75 19.10
N ARG A 77 -4.17 19.43 17.99
CA ARG A 77 -4.85 20.74 18.01
C ARG A 77 -6.20 20.66 18.72
N TYR A 78 -6.99 19.62 18.45
CA TYR A 78 -8.27 19.41 19.12
C TYR A 78 -8.07 19.28 20.63
N ASN A 79 -7.13 18.45 21.07
CA ASN A 79 -6.79 18.28 22.49
C ASN A 79 -6.41 19.62 23.17
N PHE A 80 -5.62 20.47 22.51
CA PHE A 80 -5.30 21.81 23.04
C PHE A 80 -6.55 22.69 23.15
N SER A 81 -7.39 22.73 22.12
CA SER A 81 -8.64 23.51 22.12
C SER A 81 -9.68 22.99 23.10
N TRP A 82 -9.66 21.68 23.39
CA TRP A 82 -10.61 21.01 24.27
C TRP A 82 -10.44 21.45 25.72
N VAL A 83 -9.22 21.76 26.15
CA VAL A 83 -8.96 22.35 27.48
C VAL A 83 -9.64 23.72 27.62
N THR A 84 -9.61 24.54 26.57
CA THR A 84 -10.29 25.85 26.53
C THR A 84 -11.81 25.71 26.41
N HIS A 85 -12.28 24.71 25.67
CA HIS A 85 -13.70 24.39 25.58
C HIS A 85 -14.26 23.93 26.94
N PHE A 86 -13.51 23.10 27.66
CA PHE A 86 -13.87 22.62 28.99
C PHE A 86 -14.05 23.74 30.00
N THR A 87 -13.10 24.67 30.10
CA THR A 87 -13.20 25.79 31.04
C THR A 87 -14.42 26.64 30.77
N LYS A 88 -14.82 26.78 29.49
CA LYS A 88 -16.06 27.47 29.10
C LYS A 88 -17.32 26.70 29.49
N VAL A 89 -17.40 25.40 29.18
CA VAL A 89 -18.55 24.54 29.52
C VAL A 89 -18.76 24.48 31.03
N VAL A 90 -17.69 24.30 31.82
CA VAL A 90 -17.77 24.32 33.29
C VAL A 90 -18.28 25.65 33.82
N ALA A 91 -17.83 26.77 33.26
CA ALA A 91 -18.32 28.10 33.64
C ALA A 91 -19.82 28.27 33.35
N GLU A 92 -20.29 27.85 32.17
CA GLU A 92 -21.71 27.90 31.78
C GLU A 92 -22.60 26.99 32.65
N HIS A 93 -22.12 25.80 33.01
CA HIS A 93 -22.84 24.88 33.90
C HIS A 93 -22.91 25.40 35.33
N ALA A 94 -21.84 26.03 35.82
CA ALA A 94 -21.82 26.69 37.13
C ALA A 94 -22.82 27.84 37.21
N GLU A 95 -22.96 28.66 36.15
CA GLU A 95 -23.98 29.71 36.05
C GLU A 95 -25.42 29.15 36.10
N ARG A 96 -25.62 27.92 35.61
CA ARG A 96 -26.91 27.22 35.62
C ARG A 96 -27.16 26.38 36.89
N GLY A 97 -26.22 26.37 37.84
CA GLY A 97 -26.32 25.59 39.07
C GLY A 97 -26.22 24.07 38.86
N THR A 98 -25.65 23.65 37.73
CA THR A 98 -25.45 22.24 37.37
C THR A 98 -23.97 21.86 37.44
N LEU A 99 -23.67 20.63 37.80
CA LEU A 99 -22.30 20.11 37.84
C LEU A 99 -22.08 19.17 36.65
N THR A 100 -21.03 19.41 35.87
CA THR A 100 -20.55 18.45 34.87
C THR A 100 -19.64 17.45 35.56
N THR A 101 -19.88 16.16 35.37
CA THR A 101 -18.99 15.12 35.93
C THR A 101 -17.75 14.93 35.08
N GLU A 102 -16.65 14.48 35.69
CA GLU A 102 -15.42 14.12 34.97
C GLU A 102 -15.67 13.02 33.93
N ASP A 103 -16.56 12.06 34.23
CA ASP A 103 -16.92 10.97 33.34
C ASP A 103 -17.67 11.44 32.08
N GLU A 104 -18.64 12.35 32.21
CA GLU A 104 -19.35 12.93 31.07
C GLU A 104 -18.40 13.74 30.17
N PHE A 105 -17.45 14.43 30.80
CA PHE A 105 -16.45 15.22 30.09
C PHE A 105 -15.47 14.33 29.29
N GLU A 106 -14.90 13.32 29.93
CA GLU A 106 -14.00 12.36 29.27
C GLU A 106 -14.73 11.53 28.21
N GLY A 107 -16.03 11.26 28.41
CA GLY A 107 -16.91 10.66 27.41
C GLY A 107 -17.02 11.50 26.14
N ALA A 108 -17.44 12.77 26.29
CA ALA A 108 -17.59 13.69 25.16
C ALA A 108 -16.25 13.96 24.43
N ARG A 109 -15.14 14.03 25.19
CA ARG A 109 -13.80 14.16 24.62
C ARG A 109 -13.44 12.97 23.74
N ARG A 110 -13.64 11.75 24.24
CA ARG A 110 -13.34 10.53 23.47
C ARG A 110 -14.19 10.43 22.22
N GLU A 111 -15.49 10.74 22.32
CA GLU A 111 -16.40 10.73 21.16
C GLU A 111 -15.93 11.71 20.07
N ALA A 112 -15.50 12.91 20.46
CA ALA A 112 -15.02 13.91 19.49
C ALA A 112 -13.63 13.60 18.92
N LEU A 113 -12.78 12.90 19.66
CA LEU A 113 -11.45 12.45 19.20
C LEU A 113 -11.50 11.17 18.35
N LEU A 114 -12.58 10.39 18.46
CA LEU A 114 -12.72 9.11 17.79
C LEU A 114 -12.47 9.18 16.27
N PRO A 115 -12.97 10.19 15.52
CA PRO A 115 -12.73 10.26 14.08
C PRO A 115 -11.25 10.42 13.72
N PHE A 116 -10.50 11.24 14.46
CA PHE A 116 -9.08 11.47 14.21
C PHE A 116 -8.24 10.22 14.51
N THR A 117 -8.51 9.58 15.65
CA THR A 117 -7.80 8.36 16.06
C THR A 117 -8.07 7.19 15.12
N VAL A 118 -9.33 7.01 14.68
CA VAL A 118 -9.71 5.99 13.69
C VAL A 118 -9.07 6.27 12.33
N GLN A 119 -9.09 7.52 11.86
CA GLN A 119 -8.45 7.92 10.61
C GLN A 119 -6.93 7.65 10.66
N ALA A 120 -6.23 8.12 11.69
CA ALA A 120 -4.79 7.92 11.82
C ALA A 120 -4.43 6.42 11.87
N ALA A 121 -5.17 5.62 12.65
CA ALA A 121 -4.97 4.18 12.72
C ALA A 121 -5.17 3.49 11.37
N ASN A 122 -6.22 3.85 10.63
CA ASN A 122 -6.50 3.30 9.31
C ASN A 122 -5.42 3.68 8.29
N CYS A 123 -4.99 4.94 8.26
CA CYS A 123 -3.92 5.39 7.35
C CYS A 123 -2.59 4.69 7.66
N LEU A 124 -2.23 4.53 8.94
CA LEU A 124 -1.04 3.77 9.34
C LEU A 124 -1.15 2.29 8.93
N GLN A 125 -2.33 1.70 9.03
CA GLN A 125 -2.53 0.32 8.60
C GLN A 125 -2.44 0.17 7.07
N ILE A 126 -2.92 1.14 6.29
CA ILE A 126 -2.70 1.20 4.84
C ILE A 126 -1.20 1.25 4.54
N CYS A 127 -0.44 2.10 5.24
CA CYS A 127 1.01 2.18 5.08
C CYS A 127 1.69 0.83 5.34
N ARG A 128 1.36 0.16 6.45
CA ARG A 128 1.92 -1.17 6.77
C ARG A 128 1.63 -2.22 5.70
N LEU A 129 0.41 -2.23 5.16
CA LEU A 129 0.04 -3.14 4.09
C LEU A 129 0.84 -2.84 2.81
N ALA A 130 0.95 -1.57 2.43
CA ALA A 130 1.74 -1.15 1.27
C ALA A 130 3.25 -1.44 1.44
N GLU A 131 3.82 -1.28 2.64
CA GLU A 131 5.18 -1.71 2.97
C GLU A 131 5.35 -3.23 2.80
N GLY A 132 4.35 -4.02 3.21
CA GLY A 132 4.33 -5.47 2.99
C GLY A 132 4.37 -5.82 1.50
N VAL A 133 3.60 -5.11 0.67
CA VAL A 133 3.64 -5.27 -0.80
C VAL A 133 5.01 -4.92 -1.36
N LEU A 134 5.61 -3.80 -0.94
CA LEU A 134 6.98 -3.42 -1.35
C LEU A 134 8.04 -4.46 -0.97
N ALA A 135 7.97 -5.01 0.24
CA ALA A 135 8.88 -6.07 0.67
C ALA A 135 8.70 -7.35 -0.18
N GLY A 136 7.46 -7.68 -0.52
CA GLY A 136 7.13 -8.74 -1.46
C GLY A 136 7.74 -8.50 -2.85
N LEU A 137 7.55 -7.30 -3.40
CA LEU A 137 8.10 -6.88 -4.69
C LEU A 137 9.64 -6.96 -4.71
N ALA A 138 10.31 -6.48 -3.67
CA ALA A 138 11.77 -6.60 -3.54
C ALA A 138 12.25 -8.07 -3.50
N THR A 139 11.51 -8.92 -2.78
CA THR A 139 11.79 -10.36 -2.72
C THR A 139 11.60 -11.02 -4.09
N LEU A 140 10.51 -10.67 -4.78
CA LEU A 140 10.20 -11.17 -6.11
C LEU A 140 11.25 -10.73 -7.13
N HIS A 141 11.67 -9.47 -7.09
CA HIS A 141 12.75 -8.94 -7.91
C HIS A 141 14.00 -9.80 -7.76
N LYS A 142 14.45 -10.04 -6.52
CA LYS A 142 15.64 -10.86 -6.23
C LYS A 142 15.53 -12.27 -6.82
N ILE A 143 14.39 -12.94 -6.66
CA ILE A 143 14.18 -14.29 -7.18
C ILE A 143 14.15 -14.29 -8.71
N ALA A 144 13.41 -13.36 -9.31
CA ALA A 144 13.24 -13.25 -10.76
C ALA A 144 14.55 -12.87 -11.45
N SER A 145 15.37 -11.97 -10.89
CA SER A 145 16.69 -11.64 -11.42
C SER A 145 17.63 -12.85 -11.38
N GLY A 146 17.61 -13.64 -10.29
CA GLY A 146 18.38 -14.87 -10.18
C GLY A 146 17.96 -15.90 -11.23
N LEU A 147 16.65 -16.08 -11.42
CA LEU A 147 16.12 -16.96 -12.47
C LEU A 147 16.51 -16.47 -13.87
N LEU A 148 16.42 -15.17 -14.15
CA LEU A 148 16.80 -14.60 -15.44
C LEU A 148 18.28 -14.86 -15.76
N ALA A 149 19.17 -14.68 -14.79
CA ALA A 149 20.60 -14.96 -14.96
C ALA A 149 20.86 -16.44 -15.32
N GLU A 150 20.14 -17.36 -14.67
CA GLU A 150 20.18 -18.79 -15.02
C GLU A 150 19.65 -19.03 -16.45
N GLN A 151 18.53 -18.41 -16.83
CA GLN A 151 17.94 -18.53 -18.16
C GLN A 151 18.90 -18.05 -19.26
N GLU A 152 19.62 -16.96 -19.02
CA GLU A 152 20.60 -16.42 -19.96
C GLU A 152 21.88 -17.26 -20.05
N THR A 153 22.30 -17.86 -18.94
CA THR A 153 23.54 -18.66 -18.85
C THR A 153 23.35 -20.07 -19.38
N GLN A 154 22.31 -20.78 -18.91
CA GLN A 154 22.09 -22.20 -19.20
C GLN A 154 21.14 -22.43 -20.37
N LYS A 155 20.31 -21.42 -20.74
CA LYS A 155 19.38 -21.48 -21.88
C LYS A 155 18.54 -22.76 -21.90
N GLU A 156 18.79 -23.65 -22.85
CA GLU A 156 18.04 -24.90 -23.01
C GLU A 156 18.44 -25.98 -21.98
N GLU A 157 19.62 -25.89 -21.35
CA GLU A 157 20.08 -26.89 -20.36
C GLU A 157 19.23 -26.90 -19.09
N LEU A 158 18.59 -25.76 -18.77
CA LEU A 158 17.66 -25.61 -17.65
C LEU A 158 16.46 -26.56 -17.72
N VAL A 159 16.03 -26.91 -18.93
CA VAL A 159 14.86 -27.78 -19.15
C VAL A 159 15.25 -29.19 -19.61
N LYS A 160 16.53 -29.43 -19.92
CA LYS A 160 17.05 -30.72 -20.39
C LYS A 160 17.70 -31.55 -19.28
N THR A 161 18.22 -30.91 -18.24
CA THR A 161 18.90 -31.59 -17.14
C THR A 161 17.99 -31.73 -15.92
N GLU A 162 18.10 -32.84 -15.18
CA GLU A 162 17.32 -33.05 -13.96
C GLU A 162 17.60 -31.97 -12.92
N GLU A 163 18.87 -31.56 -12.79
CA GLU A 163 19.29 -30.51 -11.86
C GLU A 163 18.75 -29.13 -12.26
N GLY A 164 18.78 -28.79 -13.56
CA GLY A 164 18.17 -27.57 -14.08
C GLY A 164 16.66 -27.51 -13.79
N VAL A 165 15.94 -28.62 -14.05
CA VAL A 165 14.50 -28.71 -13.81
C VAL A 165 14.17 -28.59 -12.32
N LYS A 166 14.97 -29.18 -11.43
CA LYS A 166 14.81 -29.04 -9.97
C LYS A 166 14.95 -27.59 -9.52
N ARG A 167 16.02 -26.91 -9.94
CA ARG A 167 16.26 -25.50 -9.60
C ARG A 167 15.13 -24.60 -10.10
N LEU A 168 14.76 -24.78 -11.36
CA LEU A 168 13.67 -24.06 -12.00
C LEU A 168 12.33 -24.25 -11.29
N THR A 169 12.02 -25.48 -10.88
CA THR A 169 10.80 -25.80 -10.12
C THR A 169 10.76 -25.07 -8.77
N VAL A 170 11.90 -25.01 -8.08
CA VAL A 170 12.00 -24.27 -6.81
C VAL A 170 11.79 -22.78 -7.04
N CYS A 171 12.48 -22.18 -8.02
CA CYS A 171 12.32 -20.78 -8.37
C CYS A 171 10.86 -20.44 -8.73
N ILE A 172 10.21 -21.26 -9.55
CA ILE A 172 8.80 -21.08 -9.93
C ILE A 172 7.89 -21.09 -8.70
N LYS A 173 8.06 -22.05 -7.79
CA LYS A 173 7.27 -22.12 -6.55
C LYS A 173 7.46 -20.88 -5.68
N CYS A 174 8.70 -20.39 -5.56
CA CYS A 174 8.99 -19.19 -4.79
C CYS A 174 8.36 -17.95 -5.44
N VAL A 175 8.45 -17.80 -6.76
CA VAL A 175 7.81 -16.71 -7.51
C VAL A 175 6.30 -16.72 -7.28
N ASP A 176 5.65 -17.88 -7.43
CA ASP A 176 4.20 -17.98 -7.26
C ASP A 176 3.74 -17.72 -5.83
N ALA A 177 4.50 -18.21 -4.83
CA ALA A 177 4.18 -17.95 -3.43
C ALA A 177 4.28 -16.46 -3.08
N VAL A 178 5.34 -15.79 -3.52
CA VAL A 178 5.53 -14.36 -3.27
C VAL A 178 4.50 -13.54 -4.04
N TRP A 179 4.19 -13.90 -5.29
CA TRP A 179 3.15 -13.23 -6.09
C TRP A 179 1.77 -13.32 -5.45
N ALA A 180 1.39 -14.51 -4.95
CA ALA A 180 0.14 -14.71 -4.26
C ALA A 180 0.04 -13.85 -2.98
N ASP A 181 1.16 -13.67 -2.26
CA ASP A 181 1.21 -12.83 -1.08
C ASP A 181 1.09 -11.33 -1.40
N ILE A 182 1.81 -10.87 -2.42
CA ILE A 182 1.72 -9.51 -2.97
C ILE A 182 0.27 -9.17 -3.32
N THR A 183 -0.35 -10.00 -4.17
CA THR A 183 -1.72 -9.75 -4.67
C THR A 183 -2.75 -9.79 -3.53
N ARG A 184 -2.62 -10.72 -2.58
CA ARG A 184 -3.47 -10.77 -1.38
C ARG A 184 -3.34 -9.53 -0.51
N THR A 185 -2.10 -9.12 -0.22
CA THR A 185 -1.82 -7.96 0.65
C THR A 185 -2.27 -6.66 -0.02
N TRP A 186 -2.06 -6.54 -1.33
CA TRP A 186 -2.56 -5.41 -2.11
C TRP A 186 -4.09 -5.31 -2.09
N ARG A 187 -4.82 -6.42 -2.23
CA ARG A 187 -6.29 -6.41 -2.10
C ARG A 187 -6.75 -5.92 -0.73
N ALA A 188 -6.07 -6.36 0.35
CA ALA A 188 -6.37 -5.87 1.69
C ALA A 188 -6.12 -4.36 1.82
N CYS A 189 -5.04 -3.87 1.21
CA CYS A 189 -4.71 -2.44 1.14
C CYS A 189 -5.82 -1.66 0.41
N GLU A 190 -6.22 -2.09 -0.79
CA GLU A 190 -7.26 -1.43 -1.58
C GLU A 190 -8.64 -1.47 -0.90
N ALA A 191 -8.99 -2.58 -0.25
CA ALA A 191 -10.24 -2.68 0.51
C ALA A 191 -10.29 -1.67 1.66
N LEU A 192 -9.19 -1.52 2.41
CA LEU A 192 -9.09 -0.54 3.49
C LEU A 192 -9.08 0.89 2.95
N LYS A 193 -8.36 1.14 1.86
CA LYS A 193 -8.36 2.44 1.15
C LYS A 193 -9.78 2.85 0.76
N GLY A 194 -10.51 1.95 0.12
CA GLY A 194 -11.89 2.17 -0.30
C GLY A 194 -12.87 2.32 0.87
N HIS A 195 -12.56 1.77 2.05
CA HIS A 195 -13.33 2.00 3.27
C HIS A 195 -13.12 3.42 3.80
N VAL A 196 -11.86 3.83 3.98
CA VAL A 196 -11.50 5.19 4.45
C VAL A 196 -12.08 6.28 3.55
N GLN A 197 -12.01 6.09 2.23
CA GLN A 197 -12.55 7.05 1.25
C GLN A 197 -14.08 7.14 1.30
N ARG A 198 -14.79 6.02 1.52
CA ARG A 198 -16.27 6.00 1.60
C ARG A 198 -16.81 6.62 2.88
N GLU A 199 -16.11 6.44 3.99
CA GLU A 199 -16.54 6.99 5.27
C GLU A 199 -16.22 8.48 5.44
N GLY A 200 -15.61 9.11 4.44
CA GLY A 200 -15.23 10.52 4.52
C GLY A 200 -14.18 10.80 5.60
N LEU A 201 -13.50 9.76 6.09
CA LEU A 201 -12.43 9.82 7.09
C LEU A 201 -11.13 10.36 6.51
N VAL A 202 -11.18 11.15 5.43
CA VAL A 202 -10.02 11.93 4.97
C VAL A 202 -10.27 13.34 5.47
N ALA A 203 -9.75 13.67 6.65
CA ALA A 203 -9.58 15.06 7.04
C ALA A 203 -8.86 15.78 5.90
N VAL A 204 -9.61 16.63 5.18
CA VAL A 204 -9.03 17.58 4.24
C VAL A 204 -8.05 18.40 5.07
N VAL A 205 -6.76 18.36 4.75
CA VAL A 205 -5.79 19.33 5.25
C VAL A 205 -6.39 20.70 4.90
N PRO A 206 -6.85 21.51 5.86
CA PRO A 206 -7.38 22.81 5.51
C PRO A 206 -6.22 23.58 4.89
N ARG A 207 -6.37 23.94 3.62
CA ARG A 207 -5.44 24.81 2.87
C ARG A 207 -5.22 26.17 3.56
N GLU A 208 -6.01 26.47 4.57
CA GLU A 208 -5.96 27.67 5.41
C GLU A 208 -4.69 27.77 6.28
N ALA A 209 -3.84 26.74 6.33
CA ALA A 209 -2.54 26.81 7.02
C ALA A 209 -1.40 27.42 6.17
N GLU A 210 -1.56 27.55 4.85
CA GLU A 210 -0.54 28.20 3.99
C GLU A 210 -0.75 29.72 3.87
N GLU A 211 -1.97 30.24 3.93
CA GLU A 211 -2.23 31.69 3.82
C GLU A 211 -1.84 32.49 5.08
N VAL A 212 -1.70 31.86 6.24
CA VAL A 212 -1.30 32.55 7.49
C VAL A 212 0.22 32.72 7.57
N ALA A 213 1.00 31.82 6.94
CA ALA A 213 2.46 31.92 6.94
C ALA A 213 2.99 32.98 5.97
N GLU A 214 2.33 33.21 4.83
CA GLU A 214 2.72 34.28 3.90
C GLU A 214 2.31 35.68 4.37
N ALA A 215 1.33 35.79 5.29
CA ALA A 215 0.93 37.07 5.85
C ALA A 215 1.90 37.61 6.93
N GLU A 216 2.65 36.73 7.61
CA GLU A 216 3.62 37.13 8.65
C GLU A 216 5.01 37.48 8.10
N GLU A 217 5.37 37.08 6.87
CA GLU A 217 6.65 37.46 6.23
C GLU A 217 6.63 38.85 5.55
N VAL A 218 5.46 39.49 5.40
CA VAL A 218 5.34 40.81 4.74
C VAL A 218 5.34 41.98 5.74
N GLU A 219 5.20 41.72 7.05
CA GLU A 219 5.25 42.76 8.10
C GLU A 219 6.51 42.68 9.00
N GLY A 220 7.58 42.00 8.55
CA GLY A 220 8.88 41.93 9.24
C GLY A 220 9.94 42.91 8.73
#